data_AF-A0A6A7RZ79-F1
#
_entry.id   AF-A0A6A7RZ79-F1
#
_cell.length_a   1.000
_cell.length_b   1.000
_cell.length_c   1.000
_cell.angle_alpha   90.00
_cell.angle_beta   90.00
_cell.angle_gamma   90.00
#
_symmetry.space_group_name_H-M   'P 1'
#
loop_
_entity.id
_entity.type
_entity.pdbx_description
1 polymer ?
#
loop_
_entity_poly.entity_id
_entity_poly.type
_entity_poly.pdbx_seq_one_letter_code
_entity_poly.pdbx_strand_id
1 'polypeptide(L)' 'MSVTINVRLEESVKDRLEQLADAPHRSRSLPAAEAIRDYVEVNEWQIGDVKAALAEADAGDFASDDDVRAVQEKWT' A
#
# COMPACT_ATOMS: atom_id res chain seq x y z
N MET A 1 -6.09 7.74 18.80
CA MET A 1 -6.79 6.60 19.43
C MET A 1 -6.07 5.34 18.96
N SER A 2 -5.76 4.37 19.83
CA SER A 2 -5.11 3.10 19.43
C SER A 2 -6.07 1.94 19.64
N VAL A 3 -5.98 0.94 18.75
CA VAL A 3 -6.76 -0.30 18.79
C VAL A 3 -5.80 -1.48 18.83
N THR A 4 -6.10 -2.52 19.60
CA THR A 4 -5.28 -3.73 19.68
C THR A 4 -5.84 -4.81 18.79
N ILE A 5 -4.97 -5.43 17.99
CA ILE A 5 -5.28 -6.59 17.15
C ILE A 5 -4.37 -7.75 17.54
N ASN A 6 -4.86 -8.99 17.42
CA ASN A 6 -4.04 -10.20 17.60
C ASN A 6 -3.63 -10.74 16.23
N VAL A 7 -2.32 -10.83 15.98
CA VAL A 7 -1.76 -11.28 14.71
C VAL A 7 -0.86 -12.48 14.97
N ARG A 8 -1.03 -13.55 14.19
CA ARG A 8 -0.12 -14.69 14.21
C ARG A 8 1.12 -14.35 13.39
N LEU A 9 2.29 -14.53 13.98
CA LEU A 9 3.59 -14.29 13.37
C LEU A 9 4.43 -15.56 13.49
N GLU A 10 5.32 -15.77 12.52
CA GLU A 10 6.39 -16.75 12.68
C GLU A 10 7.36 -16.30 13.79
N GLU A 11 7.94 -17.26 14.50
CA GLU A 11 8.88 -17.00 15.59
C GLU A 11 10.10 -16.17 15.11
N SER A 12 10.59 -16.48 13.90
CA SER A 12 11.67 -15.74 13.25
C SER A 12 11.35 -14.25 13.03
N VAL A 13 10.10 -13.93 12.71
CA VAL A 13 9.64 -12.55 12.49
C VAL A 13 9.51 -11.82 13.81
N LYS A 14 8.97 -12.49 14.85
CA LYS A 14 8.93 -11.96 16.22
C LYS A 14 10.34 -11.55 16.66
N ASP A 15 11.32 -12.45 16.56
CA ASP A 15 12.66 -12.19 17.09
C ASP A 15 13.36 -11.03 16.36
N ARG A 16 13.14 -10.88 15.05
CA ARG A 16 13.61 -9.72 14.28
C ARG A 16 12.94 -8.43 14.73
N LEU A 17 11.64 -8.44 15.02
CA LEU A 17 10.93 -7.28 15.57
C LEU A 17 11.45 -6.89 16.96
N GLU A 18 11.83 -7.88 17.77
CA GLU A 18 12.44 -7.64 19.09
C GLU A 18 13.81 -6.97 18.96
N GLN A 19 14.67 -7.46 18.06
CA GLN A 19 15.96 -6.83 17.76
C GLN A 19 15.82 -5.41 17.20
N LEU A 20 14.82 -5.17 16.34
CA LEU A 20 14.52 -3.83 15.82
C LEU A 20 14.01 -2.87 16.92
N ALA A 21 13.45 -3.41 18.00
CA ALA A 21 12.96 -2.64 19.13
C ALA A 21 14.05 -2.30 20.17
N ASP A 22 15.25 -2.89 20.09
CA ASP A 22 16.34 -2.76 21.08
C ASP A 22 17.01 -1.36 21.14
N ALA A 23 16.46 -0.36 20.44
CA ALA A 23 16.81 1.03 20.69
C ALA A 23 16.27 1.50 22.07
N PRO A 24 17.03 2.27 22.86
CA PRO A 24 16.66 2.60 24.23
C PRO A 24 15.31 3.34 24.27
N HIS A 25 14.33 2.72 24.96
CA HIS A 25 13.03 3.27 25.37
C HIS A 25 11.81 3.11 24.44
N ARG A 26 11.74 2.10 23.55
CA ARG A 26 10.51 1.88 22.76
C ARG A 26 9.95 0.46 22.89
N SER A 27 8.64 0.36 23.06
CA SER A 27 7.94 -0.93 23.19
C SER A 27 7.97 -1.71 21.87
N ARG A 28 8.08 -3.05 21.95
CA ARG A 28 8.04 -4.00 20.80
C ARG A 28 6.85 -3.80 19.86
N SER A 29 5.77 -3.17 20.32
CA SER A 29 4.58 -2.83 19.54
C SER A 29 4.81 -1.73 18.51
N LEU A 30 5.85 -0.90 18.65
CA LEU A 30 6.04 0.23 17.75
C LEU A 30 6.53 -0.19 16.36
N PRO A 31 7.59 -1.02 16.20
CA PRO A 31 8.01 -1.47 14.87
C PRO A 31 6.94 -2.28 14.15
N ALA A 32 6.15 -3.07 14.90
CA ALA A 32 5.04 -3.83 14.33
C ALA A 32 3.89 -2.92 13.85
N ALA A 33 3.50 -1.92 14.64
CA ALA A 33 2.47 -0.96 14.25
C ALA A 33 2.90 -0.09 13.06
N GLU A 34 4.17 0.32 13.03
CA GLU A 34 4.77 1.04 11.91
C GLU A 34 4.78 0.22 10.63
N ALA A 35 5.25 -1.03 10.68
CA ALA A 35 5.23 -1.92 9.52
C ALA A 35 3.81 -2.16 8.98
N ILE A 36 2.81 -2.29 9.87
CA ILE A 36 1.40 -2.45 9.46
C ILE A 36 0.88 -1.16 8.83
N ARG A 37 1.18 0.01 9.41
CA ARG A 37 0.77 1.31 8.84
C ARG A 37 1.35 1.49 7.44
N ASP A 38 2.65 1.28 7.29
CA ASP A 38 3.33 1.46 6.01
C ASP A 38 2.79 0.47 4.96
N TYR A 39 2.51 -0.77 5.35
CA TYR A 39 1.83 -1.74 4.48
C TYR A 39 0.44 -1.25 4.06
N VAL A 40 -0.39 -0.76 4.99
CA VAL A 40 -1.72 -0.25 4.68
C VAL A 40 -1.64 0.94 3.73
N GLU A 41 -0.80 1.93 4.02
CA GLU A 41 -0.63 3.13 3.17
C GLU A 41 -0.23 2.76 1.74
N VAL A 42 0.70 1.82 1.56
CA VAL A 42 1.16 1.37 0.23
C VAL A 42 0.07 0.58 -0.52
N ASN A 43 -0.82 -0.14 0.16
CA ASN A 43 -1.81 -0.97 -0.50
C ASN A 43 -3.17 -0.28 -0.67
N GLU A 44 -3.49 0.68 0.20
CA GLU A 44 -4.77 1.38 0.18
C GLU A 44 -4.94 2.21 -1.10
N TRP A 45 -3.88 2.90 -1.54
CA TRP A 45 -3.94 3.67 -2.79
C TRP A 45 -4.18 2.77 -4.01
N GLN A 46 -3.54 1.59 -4.08
CA GLN A 46 -3.72 0.66 -5.20
C GLN A 46 -5.15 0.14 -5.28
N ILE A 47 -5.74 -0.20 -4.14
CA ILE A 47 -7.12 -0.67 -4.09
C ILE A 47 -8.09 0.45 -4.49
N GLY A 48 -7.82 1.69 -4.06
CA GLY A 48 -8.61 2.86 -4.44
C GLY A 48 -8.53 3.13 -5.94
N ASP A 49 -7.31 3.15 -6.48
CA ASP A 49 -7.03 3.46 -7.89
C ASP A 49 -7.64 2.42 -8.83
N VAL A 50 -7.50 1.11 -8.52
CA VAL A 50 -8.15 0.05 -9.30
C VAL A 50 -9.66 0.19 -9.31
N LYS A 51 -10.28 0.54 -8.17
CA LYS A 51 -11.73 0.75 -8.11
C LYS A 51 -12.18 1.98 -8.92
N ALA A 52 -11.40 3.05 -8.89
CA ALA A 52 -11.67 4.24 -9.69
C ALA A 52 -11.55 3.94 -11.19
N ALA A 53 -10.45 3.32 -11.60
CA ALA A 53 -10.22 2.92 -12.99
C ALA A 53 -11.30 1.95 -13.52
N LEU A 54 -11.80 1.03 -12.68
CA LEU A 54 -12.93 0.18 -13.04
C LEU A 54 -14.21 0.99 -13.26
N ALA A 55 -14.49 1.97 -12.40
CA ALA A 55 -15.67 2.83 -12.55
C ALA A 55 -15.59 3.72 -13.81
N GLU A 56 -14.42 4.25 -14.12
CA GLU A 56 -14.14 5.01 -15.34
C GLU A 56 -14.33 4.13 -16.59
N ALA A 57 -13.80 2.91 -16.55
CA ALA A 57 -13.96 1.93 -17.63
C ALA A 57 -15.43 1.53 -17.84
N ASP A 58 -16.17 1.27 -16.76
CA ASP A 58 -17.61 0.96 -16.80
C ASP A 58 -18.44 2.14 -17.32
N ALA A 59 -17.99 3.38 -17.06
CA ALA A 59 -18.58 4.61 -17.60
C ALA A 59 -18.19 4.87 -19.07
N GLY A 60 -17.27 4.08 -19.63
CA GLY A 60 -16.75 4.29 -20.98
C GLY A 60 -15.82 5.48 -21.12
N ASP A 61 -15.23 5.96 -20.02
CA ASP A 61 -14.29 7.08 -19.99
C ASP A 61 -12.91 6.63 -20.49
N PHE A 62 -12.84 6.34 -21.78
CA PHE A 62 -11.63 5.98 -22.48
C PHE A 62 -11.20 7.11 -23.41
N ALA A 63 -9.89 7.24 -23.62
CA ALA A 63 -9.34 8.12 -24.64
C ALA A 63 -9.86 7.71 -26.03
N SER A 64 -10.08 8.70 -26.90
CA SER A 64 -10.46 8.42 -28.28
C SER A 64 -9.29 7.88 -29.09
N ASP A 65 -9.59 7.20 -30.20
CA ASP A 65 -8.56 6.72 -31.14
C ASP A 65 -7.62 7.84 -31.63
N ASP A 66 -8.15 9.06 -31.75
CA ASP A 66 -7.39 10.24 -32.16
C ASP A 66 -6.43 10.71 -31.07
N ASP A 67 -6.85 10.68 -29.80
CA ASP A 67 -6.01 11.01 -28.64
C ASP A 67 -4.85 10.01 -28.51
N VAL A 68 -5.15 8.72 -28.69
CA VAL A 68 -4.14 7.64 -28.63
C VAL A 68 -3.11 7.82 -29.75
N ARG A 69 -3.56 8.13 -30.97
CA ARG A 69 -2.68 8.37 -32.12
C ARG A 69 -1.75 9.56 -31.89
N ALA A 70 -2.28 10.67 -31.36
CA ALA A 70 -1.48 11.86 -31.07
C ALA A 70 -0.36 11.58 -30.03
N VAL A 71 -0.61 10.72 -29.04
CA VAL A 71 0.43 10.30 -28.08
C VAL A 71 1.49 9.43 -28.75
N GLN A 72 1.09 8.46 -29.59
CA GLN A 72 2.04 7.58 -30.30
C GLN A 72 2.99 8.36 -31.22
N GLU A 73 2.46 9.34 -31.96
CA GLU A 73 3.24 10.21 -32.85
C GLU A 73 4.24 11.10 -32.10
N LYS A 74 3.95 11.46 -30.85
CA LYS A 74 4.85 12.30 -30.03
C LYS A 74 6.13 11.57 -29.60
N TRP A 75 6.09 10.25 -29.49
CA TRP A 75 7.18 9.43 -28.94
C TRP A 75 7.81 8.48 -29.97
N THR A 76 7.42 8.59 -31.24
CA THR A 76 8.04 7.92 -32.38
C THR A 76 8.83 8.94 -33.19
#